data_AF-A0A941DAP1-F1
#
_entry.id   AF-A0A941DAP1-F1
#
_cell.length_a   1.000
_cell.length_b   1.000
_cell.length_c   1.000
_cell.angle_alpha   90.00
_cell.angle_beta   90.00
_cell.angle_gamma   90.00
#
_symmetry.space_group_name_H-M   'P 1'
#
loop_
_entity.id
_entity.type
_entity.pdbx_description
1 polymer ?
#
loop_
_entity_poly.entity_id
_entity_poly.type
_entity_poly.pdbx_seq_one_letter_code
_entity_poly.pdbx_strand_id
1 'polypeptide(L)'
;MDITDITLVPVPRDRRSAFEEFSRRMAQVYLEHGATSVVDHWQVEDAVGQADFHAAEYAADALGDVAGLVSTGPSEAVVVTLTRWPSRDVRDRGVAAALADPRVVATLDEEPVFDGARVRGGTFEVSLEARRGADRPDTVVPEGDGRSPRR
;
A
#
# COMPACT_ATOMS: atom_id res chain seq x y z
N MET A 1 9.77 -0.69 -16.74
CA MET A 1 8.55 -1.36 -16.26
C MET A 1 8.47 -1.08 -14.77
N ASP A 2 7.29 -0.73 -14.29
CA ASP A 2 7.09 -0.33 -12.90
C ASP A 2 7.30 -1.54 -11.98
N ILE A 3 8.15 -1.36 -10.98
CA ILE A 3 8.52 -2.37 -9.99
C ILE A 3 7.84 -2.02 -8.67
N THR A 4 7.32 -3.02 -7.97
CA THR A 4 6.72 -2.85 -6.64
C THR A 4 7.34 -3.82 -5.67
N ASP A 5 7.92 -3.31 -4.58
CA ASP A 5 8.20 -4.12 -3.40
C ASP A 5 6.89 -4.24 -2.58
N ILE A 6 6.48 -5.48 -2.29
CA ILE A 6 5.32 -5.78 -1.46
C ILE A 6 5.80 -6.43 -0.18
N THR A 7 5.42 -5.89 0.97
CA THR A 7 5.68 -6.51 2.28
C THR A 7 4.40 -6.76 3.05
N LEU A 8 4.36 -7.88 3.76
CA LEU A 8 3.36 -8.25 4.74
C LEU A 8 3.99 -8.07 6.12
N VAL A 9 3.44 -7.16 6.92
CA VAL A 9 3.99 -6.78 8.23
C VAL A 9 2.97 -7.11 9.32
N PRO A 10 3.31 -7.97 10.30
CA PRO A 10 2.43 -8.24 11.42
C PRO A 10 2.53 -7.12 12.47
N VAL A 11 1.44 -6.41 12.71
CA VAL A 11 1.43 -5.26 13.64
C VAL A 11 0.40 -5.49 14.75
N PRO A 12 0.78 -5.34 16.04
CA PRO A 12 -0.19 -5.33 17.13
C PRO A 12 -1.27 -4.26 16.91
N ARG A 13 -2.54 -4.62 17.10
CA ARG A 13 -3.66 -3.70 16.81
C ARG A 13 -3.64 -2.44 17.66
N ASP A 14 -3.18 -2.55 18.90
CA ASP A 14 -2.99 -1.44 19.82
C ASP A 14 -1.81 -0.52 19.45
N ARG A 15 -0.92 -0.96 18.53
CA ARG A 15 0.21 -0.18 18.02
C ARG A 15 -0.03 0.43 16.64
N ARG A 16 -1.26 0.45 16.14
CA ARG A 16 -1.60 1.04 14.83
C ARG A 16 -1.04 2.44 14.62
N SER A 17 -1.25 3.36 15.55
CA SER A 17 -0.75 4.74 15.43
C SER A 17 0.78 4.80 15.40
N ALA A 18 1.45 3.98 16.22
CA ALA A 18 2.91 3.90 16.21
C ALA A 18 3.43 3.36 14.87
N PHE A 19 2.73 2.40 14.25
CA PHE A 19 3.06 1.91 12.92
C PHE A 19 2.85 2.98 11.84
N GLU A 20 1.73 3.70 11.88
CA GLU A 20 1.47 4.77 10.91
C GLU A 20 2.52 5.90 10.98
N GLU A 21 2.98 6.25 12.18
CA GLU A 21 4.08 7.20 12.39
C GLU A 21 5.41 6.66 11.88
N PHE A 22 5.75 5.41 12.23
CA PHE A 22 6.94 4.73 11.74
C PHE A 22 6.95 4.69 10.20
N SER A 23 5.87 4.21 9.60
CA SER A 23 5.76 4.06 8.15
C SER A 23 5.83 5.42 7.44
N ARG A 24 5.22 6.47 7.98
CA ARG A 24 5.33 7.82 7.41
C ARG A 24 6.77 8.31 7.31
N ARG A 25 7.59 8.07 8.34
CA ARG A 25 9.02 8.41 8.31
C ARG A 25 9.78 7.58 7.28
N MET A 26 9.54 6.27 7.23
CA MET A 26 10.20 5.37 6.28
C MET A 26 9.79 5.65 4.84
N ALA A 27 8.51 5.94 4.60
CA ALA A 27 7.98 6.31 3.30
C ALA A 27 8.66 7.57 2.77
N GLN A 28 8.88 8.57 3.61
CA GLN A 28 9.63 9.77 3.21
C GLN A 28 11.04 9.42 2.74
N VAL A 29 11.75 8.54 3.46
CA VAL A 29 13.09 8.07 3.05
C VAL A 29 13.04 7.38 1.68
N TYR A 30 12.11 6.44 1.48
CA TYR A 30 11.99 5.72 0.20
C TYR A 30 11.66 6.66 -0.97
N LEU A 31 10.77 7.64 -0.75
CA LEU A 31 10.42 8.64 -1.77
C LEU A 31 11.63 9.52 -2.13
N GLU A 32 12.41 9.95 -1.14
CA GLU A 32 13.64 10.72 -1.36
C GLU A 32 14.70 9.91 -2.14
N HIS A 33 14.70 8.57 -2.00
CA HIS A 33 15.60 7.66 -2.71
C HIS A 33 15.01 7.08 -4.01
N GLY A 34 13.91 7.63 -4.52
CA GLY A 34 13.42 7.38 -5.88
C GLY A 34 12.21 6.47 -6.00
N ALA A 35 11.56 6.09 -4.89
CA ALA A 35 10.23 5.49 -4.95
C ALA A 35 9.21 6.52 -5.47
N THR A 36 8.22 6.06 -6.23
CA THR A 36 7.14 6.91 -6.75
C THR A 36 5.92 6.94 -5.83
N SER A 37 5.73 5.91 -5.02
CA SER A 37 4.67 5.87 -4.00
C SER A 37 4.96 4.83 -2.93
N VAL A 38 4.48 5.07 -1.71
CA VAL A 38 4.38 4.09 -0.63
C VAL A 38 2.95 4.08 -0.14
N VAL A 39 2.30 2.92 -0.10
CA VAL A 39 0.91 2.76 0.34
C VAL A 39 0.81 1.58 1.30
N ASP A 40 0.27 1.84 2.49
CA ASP A 40 -0.05 0.82 3.49
C ASP A 40 -1.53 0.48 3.47
N HIS A 41 -1.85 -0.81 3.38
CA HIS A 41 -3.21 -1.33 3.55
C HIS A 41 -3.29 -2.07 4.86
N TRP A 42 -3.99 -1.50 5.82
CA TRP A 42 -4.22 -2.09 7.13
C TRP A 42 -5.36 -3.11 7.06
N GLN A 43 -5.13 -4.35 7.52
CA GLN A 43 -6.17 -5.37 7.62
C GLN A 43 -7.28 -4.94 8.60
N VAL A 44 -8.50 -4.85 8.08
CA VAL A 44 -9.69 -4.47 8.87
C VAL A 44 -10.47 -5.67 9.38
N GLU A 45 -10.39 -6.82 8.70
CA GLU A 45 -11.13 -8.04 9.02
C GLU A 45 -10.18 -9.23 9.14
N ASP A 46 -10.38 -10.04 10.18
CA ASP A 46 -9.50 -11.18 10.51
C ASP A 46 -9.78 -12.42 9.65
N ALA A 47 -11.00 -12.55 9.15
CA ALA A 47 -11.43 -13.65 8.30
C ALA A 47 -12.29 -13.08 7.18
N VAL A 48 -12.01 -13.47 5.94
CA VAL A 48 -12.80 -13.05 4.77
C VAL A 48 -13.47 -14.26 4.15
N GLY A 49 -14.76 -14.15 3.85
CA GLY A 49 -15.53 -15.21 3.23
C GLY A 49 -15.26 -15.28 1.73
N GLN A 50 -15.27 -16.48 1.16
CA GLN A 50 -15.21 -16.64 -0.31
C GLN A 50 -16.37 -15.92 -1.02
N ALA A 51 -17.51 -15.79 -0.35
CA ALA A 51 -18.70 -15.10 -0.84
C ALA A 51 -18.50 -13.58 -1.02
N ASP A 52 -17.52 -12.99 -0.33
CA ASP A 52 -17.22 -11.55 -0.43
C ASP A 52 -16.41 -11.21 -1.70
N PHE A 53 -15.92 -12.24 -2.42
CA PHE A 53 -15.15 -12.09 -3.64
C PHE A 53 -15.80 -12.85 -4.81
N HIS A 54 -15.25 -12.65 -6.01
CA HIS A 54 -15.56 -13.45 -7.20
C HIS A 54 -15.03 -14.90 -7.09
N ALA A 55 -15.22 -15.52 -5.93
CA ALA A 55 -14.77 -16.85 -5.59
C ALA A 55 -15.87 -17.75 -5.01
N ALA A 56 -17.11 -17.24 -4.91
CA ALA A 56 -18.25 -17.92 -4.27
C ALA A 56 -18.60 -19.31 -4.87
N GLU A 57 -18.24 -19.57 -6.13
CA GLU A 57 -18.56 -20.82 -6.83
C GLU A 57 -17.40 -21.84 -6.86
N TYR A 58 -16.20 -21.49 -6.37
CA TYR A 58 -15.10 -22.46 -6.29
C TYR A 58 -15.29 -23.40 -5.08
N ALA A 59 -14.82 -24.65 -5.21
CA ALA A 59 -14.98 -25.68 -4.18
C ALA A 59 -14.47 -25.20 -2.81
N ALA A 60 -15.25 -25.52 -1.76
CA ALA A 60 -15.18 -24.93 -0.43
C ALA A 60 -14.02 -25.44 0.43
N ASP A 61 -12.78 -25.16 0.03
CA ASP A 61 -11.60 -25.35 0.88
C ASP A 61 -10.83 -24.01 0.98
N ALA A 62 -11.41 -23.13 1.80
CA ALA A 62 -10.94 -21.85 2.34
C ALA A 62 -10.06 -20.96 1.45
N LEU A 63 -10.56 -19.75 1.14
CA LEU A 63 -9.68 -18.63 0.81
C LEU A 63 -8.60 -18.54 1.88
N GLY A 64 -7.33 -18.75 1.47
CA GLY A 64 -6.22 -18.79 2.41
C GLY A 64 -6.07 -17.47 3.15
N ASP A 65 -5.88 -17.54 4.46
CA ASP A 65 -5.71 -16.37 5.30
C ASP A 65 -4.31 -15.74 5.13
N VAL A 66 -4.27 -14.46 4.80
CA VAL A 66 -3.04 -13.66 4.68
C VAL A 66 -2.30 -13.60 6.02
N ALA A 67 -3.02 -13.65 7.13
CA ALA A 67 -2.46 -13.66 8.48
C ALA A 67 -1.57 -14.90 8.73
N GLY A 68 -1.90 -16.03 8.11
CA GLY A 68 -1.08 -17.24 8.15
C GLY A 68 0.31 -17.08 7.53
N LEU A 69 0.48 -16.19 6.54
CA LEU A 69 1.76 -15.97 5.84
C LEU A 69 2.83 -15.31 6.72
N VAL A 70 2.40 -14.50 7.69
CA VAL A 70 3.26 -13.81 8.66
C VAL A 70 3.09 -14.34 10.08
N SER A 71 2.35 -15.45 10.25
CA SER A 71 2.11 -16.09 11.54
C SER A 71 1.57 -15.10 12.59
N THR A 72 0.55 -14.31 12.23
CA THR A 72 -0.10 -13.39 13.18
C THR A 72 -0.94 -14.11 14.23
N GLY A 73 -0.98 -13.55 15.44
CA GLY A 73 -1.99 -13.89 16.45
C GLY A 73 -3.28 -13.06 16.33
N PRO A 74 -4.33 -13.37 17.12
CA PRO A 74 -5.63 -12.68 17.08
C PRO A 74 -5.56 -11.19 17.52
N SER A 75 -4.49 -10.78 18.18
CA SER A 75 -4.25 -9.39 18.60
C SER A 75 -3.49 -8.56 17.56
N GLU A 76 -3.18 -9.14 16.40
CA GLU A 76 -2.39 -8.50 15.35
C GLU A 76 -3.25 -8.27 14.10
N ALA A 77 -2.78 -7.35 13.27
CA ALA A 77 -3.26 -7.11 11.93
C ALA A 77 -2.10 -7.29 10.96
N VAL A 78 -2.39 -7.74 9.74
CA VAL A 78 -1.43 -7.64 8.65
C VAL A 78 -1.52 -6.26 8.02
N VAL A 79 -0.37 -5.62 7.81
CA VAL A 79 -0.26 -4.46 6.94
C VAL A 79 0.41 -4.88 5.64
N VAL A 80 -0.24 -4.59 4.51
CA VAL A 80 0.33 -4.78 3.17
C VAL A 80 0.89 -3.45 2.68
N THR A 81 2.21 -3.32 2.67
CA THR A 81 2.91 -2.12 2.18
C THR A 81 3.35 -2.33 0.74
N LEU A 82 3.02 -1.37 -0.14
CA LEU A 82 3.42 -1.35 -1.54
C LEU A 82 4.35 -0.16 -1.76
N THR A 83 5.63 -0.41 -2.03
CA THR A 83 6.59 0.61 -2.44
C THR A 83 6.84 0.50 -3.94
N ARG A 84 6.36 1.50 -4.70
CA ARG A 84 6.48 1.52 -6.17
C ARG A 84 7.72 2.27 -6.61
N TRP A 85 8.32 1.78 -7.68
CA TRP A 85 9.54 2.29 -8.28
C TRP A 85 9.38 2.37 -9.81
N PRO A 86 10.02 3.34 -10.46
CA PRO A 86 9.87 3.54 -11.91
C PRO A 86 10.64 2.49 -12.74
N SER A 87 11.62 1.81 -12.14
CA SER A 87 12.35 0.70 -12.76
C SER A 87 13.11 -0.13 -11.72
N ARG A 88 13.57 -1.31 -12.13
CA ARG A 88 14.41 -2.20 -11.28
C ARG A 88 15.73 -1.55 -10.89
N ASP A 89 16.38 -0.83 -11.80
CA ASP A 89 17.65 -0.15 -11.54
C ASP A 89 17.49 1.03 -10.56
N VAL A 90 16.34 1.72 -10.59
CA VAL A 90 16.04 2.76 -9.61
C VAL A 90 15.73 2.13 -8.26
N ARG A 91 14.94 1.05 -8.23
CA ARG A 91 14.64 0.28 -7.02
C ARG A 91 15.90 -0.21 -6.34
N ASP A 92 16.80 -0.88 -7.05
CA ASP A 92 17.98 -1.50 -6.45
C ASP A 92 18.92 -0.45 -5.83
N ARG A 93 19.13 0.68 -6.52
CA ARG A 93 19.91 1.79 -5.98
C ARG A 93 19.20 2.49 -4.83
N GLY A 94 17.88 2.70 -4.95
CA GLY A 94 17.06 3.39 -3.96
C GLY A 94 16.94 2.61 -2.65
N VAL A 95 16.71 1.30 -2.71
CA VAL A 95 16.70 0.43 -1.53
C VAL A 95 18.09 0.40 -0.87
N ALA A 96 19.16 0.25 -1.65
CA ALA A 96 20.52 0.27 -1.10
C ALA A 96 20.82 1.60 -0.37
N ALA A 97 20.41 2.73 -0.95
CA ALA A 97 20.56 4.04 -0.33
C ALA A 97 19.68 4.21 0.92
N ALA A 98 18.42 3.78 0.88
CA ALA A 98 17.49 3.84 2.01
C ALA A 98 17.99 3.00 3.20
N LEU A 99 18.50 1.79 2.96
CA LEU A 99 19.05 0.93 4.03
C LEU A 99 20.32 1.52 4.67
N ALA A 100 21.06 2.37 3.95
CA ALA A 100 22.20 3.10 4.47
C ALA A 100 21.84 4.47 5.06
N ASP A 101 20.58 4.91 4.92
CA ASP A 101 20.13 6.21 5.40
C ASP A 101 20.18 6.25 6.93
N PRO A 102 20.83 7.26 7.55
CA PRO A 102 20.92 7.37 9.00
C PRO A 102 19.57 7.32 9.71
N ARG A 103 18.49 7.81 9.07
CA ARG A 103 17.13 7.78 9.63
C ARG A 103 16.57 6.36 9.72
N VAL A 104 16.96 5.48 8.81
CA VAL A 104 16.57 4.06 8.82
C VAL A 104 17.44 3.29 9.79
N VAL A 105 18.75 3.52 9.78
CA VAL A 105 19.69 2.87 10.72
C VAL A 105 19.31 3.17 12.17
N ALA A 106 18.90 4.41 12.48
CA ALA A 106 18.46 4.80 13.81
C ALA A 106 17.25 4.01 14.34
N THR A 107 16.45 3.40 13.46
CA THR A 107 15.30 2.57 13.88
C THR A 107 15.71 1.28 14.59
N LEU A 108 16.96 0.85 14.43
CA LEU A 108 17.50 -0.33 15.11
C LEU A 108 17.64 -0.12 16.63
N ASP A 109 17.71 1.14 17.06
CA ASP A 109 17.82 1.53 18.47
C ASP A 109 16.46 1.93 19.07
N GLU A 110 15.40 1.98 18.26
CA GLU A 110 14.04 2.31 18.70
C GLU A 110 13.33 1.06 19.25
N GLU A 111 12.35 1.27 20.13
CA GLU A 111 11.45 0.20 20.56
C GLU A 111 10.71 -0.37 19.33
N PRO A 112 10.82 -1.67 19.02
CA PRO A 112 10.23 -2.24 17.82
C PRO A 112 8.71 -2.02 17.78
N VAL A 113 8.22 -1.51 16.65
CA VAL A 113 6.78 -1.31 16.43
C VAL A 113 6.09 -2.62 16.04
N PHE A 114 6.83 -3.52 15.42
CA PHE A 114 6.43 -4.86 15.00
C PHE A 114 7.62 -5.81 15.05
N ASP A 115 7.35 -7.11 14.92
CA ASP A 115 8.39 -8.13 14.83
C ASP A 115 8.94 -8.25 13.40
N GLY A 116 10.10 -7.63 13.17
CA GLY A 116 10.78 -7.65 11.87
C GLY A 116 11.16 -9.04 11.36
N ALA A 117 11.31 -10.04 12.25
CA ALA A 117 11.67 -11.40 11.84
C ALA A 117 10.51 -12.14 11.15
N ARG A 118 9.27 -11.70 11.36
CA ARG A 118 8.07 -12.28 10.73
C ARG A 118 7.64 -11.57 9.45
N VAL A 119 8.28 -10.46 9.08
CA VAL A 119 7.98 -9.76 7.83
C VAL A 119 8.25 -10.68 6.65
N ARG A 120 7.30 -10.73 5.71
CA ARG A 120 7.45 -11.41 4.41
C ARG A 120 7.39 -10.39 3.30
N GLY A 121 8.21 -10.54 2.28
CA GLY A 121 8.18 -9.62 1.16
C GLY A 121 8.76 -10.19 -0.12
N GLY A 122 8.45 -9.51 -1.21
CA GLY A 122 8.93 -9.83 -2.55
C GLY A 122 8.87 -8.60 -3.46
N THR A 123 9.58 -8.70 -4.58
CA THR A 123 9.63 -7.66 -5.61
C THR A 123 8.88 -8.16 -6.85
N PHE A 124 7.93 -7.37 -7.33
CA PHE A 124 7.02 -7.74 -8.40
C PHE A 124 7.00 -6.66 -9.49
N GLU A 125 6.61 -7.04 -10.69
CA GLU A 125 6.33 -6.08 -11.77
C GLU A 125 4.83 -5.87 -11.88
N VAL A 126 4.39 -4.64 -12.19
CA VAL A 126 2.97 -4.38 -12.45
C VAL A 126 2.58 -5.05 -13.78
N SER A 127 1.81 -6.14 -13.71
CA SER A 127 1.31 -6.84 -14.90
C SER A 127 0.03 -6.21 -15.47
N LEU A 128 -0.84 -5.69 -14.60
CA LEU A 128 -2.09 -5.01 -14.96
C LEU A 128 -2.45 -3.96 -13.90
N GLU A 129 -2.77 -2.74 -14.35
CA GLU A 129 -3.39 -1.72 -13.50
C GLU A 129 -4.57 -1.10 -14.26
N ALA A 130 -5.79 -1.40 -13.81
CA ALA A 130 -7.01 -0.77 -14.32
C ALA A 130 -7.48 0.28 -13.31
N ARG A 131 -7.64 1.53 -13.77
CA ARG A 131 -8.26 2.60 -13.00
C ARG A 131 -9.55 3.03 -13.69
N ARG A 132 -10.58 3.37 -12.92
CA ARG A 132 -11.75 4.08 -13.46
C ARG A 132 -11.26 5.42 -14.00
N GLY A 133 -11.62 5.75 -15.25
CA GLY A 133 -11.20 7.00 -15.89
C GLY A 133 -11.58 8.22 -15.05
N ALA A 134 -10.67 9.20 -14.96
CA ALA A 134 -11.03 10.53 -14.52
C ALA A 134 -11.99 11.12 -15.55
N ASP A 135 -13.28 11.05 -15.28
CA ASP A 135 -14.27 11.66 -16.16
C ASP A 135 -14.03 13.18 -16.21
N ARG A 136 -14.09 13.69 -17.44
CA ARG A 136 -13.86 15.08 -17.83
C ARG A 136 -14.67 16.06 -16.98
N PRO A 137 -14.21 17.31 -16.78
CA PRO A 137 -15.05 18.33 -16.19
C PRO A 137 -16.31 18.49 -17.04
N ASP A 138 -17.46 18.50 -16.37
CA ASP A 138 -18.76 18.80 -16.97
C ASP A 138 -18.59 19.98 -17.92
N THR A 139 -18.95 19.75 -19.19
CA THR A 139 -19.07 20.86 -20.11
C THR A 139 -20.21 21.70 -19.58
N VAL A 140 -19.89 22.82 -18.93
CA VAL A 140 -20.86 23.87 -18.63
C VAL A 140 -21.43 24.26 -19.98
N VAL A 141 -22.63 23.77 -20.27
CA VAL A 141 -23.48 24.34 -21.32
C VAL A 141 -23.76 25.75 -20.82
N PRO A 142 -23.30 26.82 -21.48
CA PRO A 142 -23.63 28.16 -21.02
C PRO A 142 -25.15 28.32 -21.15
N GLU A 143 -25.82 28.51 -20.02
CA GLU A 143 -27.20 28.98 -19.97
C GLU A 143 -27.31 30.24 -20.84
N GLY A 144 -28.37 30.28 -21.63
CA GLY A 144 -28.54 31.17 -22.77
C GLY A 144 -28.24 32.64 -22.48
N ASP A 145 -27.52 33.25 -23.43
CA ASP A 145 -27.37 34.69 -23.53
C ASP A 145 -28.75 35.33 -23.74
N GLY A 146 -29.32 35.80 -22.63
CA GLY A 146 -30.51 36.64 -22.61
C GLY A 146 -30.21 37.98 -23.26
N ARG A 147 -30.26 38.03 -24.60
CA ARG A 147 -30.41 39.28 -25.35
C ARG A 147 -31.87 39.52 -25.76
N SER A 148 -32.49 40.43 -25.00
CA SER A 148 -33.52 41.42 -25.40
C SER A 148 -33.18 42.14 -26.74
N PRO A 149 -33.99 43.07 -27.31
CA PRO A 149 -35.44 43.34 -27.23
C PRO A 149 -36.09 43.66 -28.63
N ARG A 150 -37.39 44.05 -28.61
CA ARG A 150 -38.16 44.84 -29.63
C ARG A 150 -38.76 44.12 -30.84
N ARG A 151 -40.10 44.09 -30.91
CA ARG A 151 -40.91 44.97 -31.78
C ARG A 151 -42.34 45.08 -31.28
#